data_AF-A0A6V7JX22-F1
#
_entry.id   AF-A0A6V7JX22-F1
#
_cell.length_a   1.000
_cell.length_b   1.000
_cell.length_c   1.000
_cell.angle_alpha   90.00
_cell.angle_beta   90.00
_cell.angle_gamma   90.00
#
_symmetry.space_group_name_H-M   'P 1'
#
loop_
_entity.id
_entity.type
_entity.pdbx_description
1 polymer ?
#
loop_
_entity_poly.entity_id
_entity_poly.type
_entity_poly.pdbx_seq_one_letter_code
_entity_poly.pdbx_strand_id
1 'polypeptide(L)'
;HFNRDIWRVVPYVVAFYSGVDIVYQELQNPRIRLNIAAIIIEEEYGVFENLESSSIASDQVRGDSLSKGTKFWYQQKDVFPMDSYDAIVAMT
;
A
#
# COMPACT_ATOMS: atom_id res chain seq x y z
N HIS A 1 -5.18 -10.88 -9.33
CA HIS A 1 -6.61 -11.19 -9.61
C HIS A 1 -7.37 -10.12 -10.42
N PHE A 2 -6.87 -8.89 -10.52
CA PHE A 2 -7.41 -7.86 -11.42
C PHE A 2 -6.55 -7.82 -12.67
N ASN A 3 -7.13 -8.02 -13.86
CA ASN A 3 -6.40 -8.17 -15.12
C ASN A 3 -5.88 -6.81 -15.64
N ARG A 4 -5.10 -6.09 -14.81
CA ARG A 4 -4.64 -4.70 -15.01
C ARG A 4 -5.78 -3.69 -15.27
N ASP A 5 -7.00 -4.04 -14.87
CA ASP A 5 -8.17 -3.19 -15.05
C ASP A 5 -8.24 -2.14 -13.93
N ILE A 6 -7.67 -0.96 -14.17
CA ILE A 6 -7.64 0.15 -13.22
C ILE A 6 -9.05 0.53 -12.74
N TRP A 7 -10.05 0.38 -13.60
CA TRP A 7 -11.46 0.66 -13.30
C TRP A 7 -12.07 -0.33 -12.31
N ARG A 8 -11.42 -1.47 -12.08
CA ARG A 8 -11.78 -2.41 -11.02
C ARG A 8 -10.90 -2.27 -9.80
N VAL A 9 -9.61 -2.02 -9.98
CA VAL A 9 -8.65 -1.91 -8.87
C VAL A 9 -8.95 -0.68 -8.01
N VAL A 10 -9.13 0.49 -8.62
CA VAL A 10 -9.34 1.72 -7.85
C VAL A 10 -10.61 1.66 -6.99
N PRO A 11 -11.79 1.29 -7.52
CA PRO A 11 -12.98 1.16 -6.67
C PRO A 11 -12.84 0.10 -5.59
N TYR A 12 -12.13 -0.99 -5.87
CA TYR A 12 -11.86 -2.04 -4.88
C TYR A 12 -11.01 -1.50 -3.72
N VAL A 13 -9.90 -0.83 -4.01
CA VAL A 13 -9.00 -0.24 -2.99
C VAL A 13 -9.74 0.81 -2.17
N VAL A 14 -10.50 1.71 -2.82
CA VAL A 14 -11.29 2.73 -2.14
C VAL A 14 -12.35 2.10 -1.24
N ALA A 15 -13.08 1.09 -1.72
CA ALA A 15 -14.08 0.38 -0.92
C ALA A 15 -13.44 -0.32 0.29
N PHE A 16 -12.29 -0.97 0.10
CA PHE A 16 -11.55 -1.62 1.17
C PHE A 16 -11.16 -0.62 2.26
N TYR A 17 -10.50 0.48 1.90
CA TYR A 17 -10.09 1.48 2.88
C TYR A 17 -11.25 2.28 3.49
N SER A 18 -12.38 2.39 2.81
CA SER A 18 -13.61 2.91 3.43
C SER A 18 -14.06 2.01 4.57
N GLY A 19 -13.99 0.69 4.40
CA GLY A 19 -14.26 -0.27 5.48
C GLY A 19 -13.25 -0.17 6.62
N VAL A 20 -11.96 -0.03 6.30
CA VAL A 20 -10.91 0.17 7.31
C VAL A 20 -11.16 1.46 8.11
N ASP A 21 -11.47 2.58 7.46
CA ASP A 21 -11.75 3.85 8.13
C ASP A 21 -12.92 3.72 9.12
N ILE A 22 -14.00 3.01 8.77
CA ILE A 22 -15.12 2.75 9.68
C ILE A 22 -14.64 2.06 10.97
N VAL A 23 -13.78 1.04 10.86
CA VAL A 23 -13.24 0.34 12.04
C VAL A 23 -12.36 1.28 12.88
N TYR A 24 -11.54 2.11 12.25
CA TYR A 24 -10.72 3.08 12.98
C TYR A 24 -11.56 4.18 13.66
N GLN A 25 -12.71 4.54 13.09
CA GLN A 25 -13.63 5.49 13.70
C GLN A 25 -14.30 4.96 14.98
N GLU A 26 -14.35 3.64 15.17
CA GLU A 26 -14.85 3.04 16.42
C GLU A 26 -13.91 3.32 17.61
N LEU A 27 -12.64 3.63 17.35
CA LEU A 27 -11.68 4.04 18.37
C LEU A 27 -12.07 5.41 18.94
N GLN A 28 -12.53 5.41 20.20
CA GLN A 28 -12.98 6.61 20.88
C GLN A 28 -11.81 7.49 21.37
N ASN A 29 -10.63 6.90 21.61
CA ASN A 29 -9.46 7.63 22.09
C ASN A 29 -8.14 6.89 21.75
N PRO A 30 -7.30 7.42 20.84
CA PRO A 30 -7.52 8.61 20.03
C PRO A 30 -8.55 8.38 18.94
N ARG A 31 -9.25 9.44 18.53
CA ARG A 31 -10.10 9.41 17.33
C ARG A 31 -9.21 9.48 16.09
N ILE A 32 -9.23 8.44 15.27
CA ILE A 32 -8.41 8.34 14.05
C ILE A 32 -9.31 8.49 12.81
N ARG A 33 -8.80 9.15 11.78
CA ARG A 33 -9.40 9.20 10.43
C ARG A 33 -8.34 8.88 9.40
N LEU A 34 -8.66 8.00 8.48
CA LEU A 34 -7.78 7.63 7.38
C LEU A 34 -8.17 8.39 6.12
N ASN A 35 -7.22 9.08 5.50
CA ASN A 35 -7.42 9.78 4.24
C ASN A 35 -6.50 9.17 3.18
N ILE A 36 -7.07 8.72 2.06
CA ILE A 36 -6.29 8.24 0.92
C ILE A 36 -5.81 9.46 0.13
N ALA A 37 -4.51 9.76 0.21
CA ALA A 37 -3.93 10.89 -0.50
C ALA A 37 -3.41 10.53 -1.90
N ALA A 38 -3.01 9.27 -2.11
CA ALA A 38 -2.59 8.75 -3.42
C ALA A 38 -2.84 7.24 -3.50
N ILE A 39 -3.13 6.75 -4.70
CA ILE A 39 -3.14 5.31 -5.03
C ILE A 39 -2.10 5.10 -6.13
N ILE A 40 -1.10 4.28 -5.85
CA ILE A 40 -0.03 3.96 -6.80
C ILE A 40 -0.21 2.52 -7.22
N ILE A 41 -0.39 2.30 -8.52
CA ILE A 41 -0.58 0.98 -9.12
C ILE A 41 0.64 0.69 -9.97
N GLU A 42 1.31 -0.40 -9.67
CA GLU A 42 2.42 -0.90 -10.48
C GLU A 42 1.86 -1.61 -11.72
N GLU A 43 2.14 -1.07 -12.91
CA GLU A 43 1.66 -1.64 -14.18
C GLU A 43 2.60 -2.73 -14.74
N GLU A 44 3.90 -2.63 -14.42
CA GLU A 44 4.95 -3.56 -14.85
C GLU A 44 5.46 -4.38 -13.67
N TYR A 45 5.50 -5.70 -13.84
CA TYR A 45 5.97 -6.62 -12.80
C TYR A 45 7.44 -6.34 -12.46
N GLY A 46 7.73 -5.98 -11.22
CA GLY A 46 9.08 -6.03 -10.66
C GLY A 46 9.76 -4.69 -10.38
N VAL A 47 9.04 -3.58 -10.38
CA VAL A 47 9.49 -2.35 -9.71
C VAL A 47 9.48 -2.55 -8.18
N PHE A 48 8.47 -3.26 -7.67
CA PHE A 48 8.36 -3.73 -6.28
C PHE A 48 8.81 -5.19 -6.11
N GLU A 49 9.84 -5.62 -6.86
CA GLU A 49 10.30 -7.01 -7.05
C GLU A 49 10.62 -7.85 -5.80
N ASN A 50 10.43 -7.32 -4.60
CA ASN A 50 10.79 -7.98 -3.37
C ASN A 50 9.60 -8.43 -2.53
N LEU A 51 8.38 -7.93 -2.72
CA LEU A 51 7.26 -8.42 -1.91
C LEU A 51 6.82 -9.83 -2.35
N GLU A 52 6.62 -10.04 -3.66
CA GLU A 52 6.12 -11.33 -4.19
C GLU A 52 7.18 -12.45 -4.28
N SER A 53 8.43 -12.12 -4.66
CA SER A 53 9.53 -13.10 -4.80
C SER A 53 10.03 -13.65 -3.46
N SER A 54 9.49 -13.13 -2.36
CA SER A 54 9.85 -13.50 -1.00
C SER A 54 8.81 -14.39 -0.30
N SER A 55 7.84 -14.90 -1.06
CA SER A 55 6.90 -15.92 -0.56
C SER A 55 7.65 -17.23 -0.29
N ILE A 56 7.91 -17.49 1.00
CA ILE A 56 8.46 -18.78 1.45
C ILE A 56 7.33 -19.85 1.47
N ALA A 57 6.08 -19.39 1.55
CA ALA A 57 4.82 -20.09 1.34
C ALA A 57 3.73 -19.04 1.03
N SER A 58 2.53 -19.48 0.58
CA SER A 58 1.43 -18.66 0.02
C SER A 58 1.04 -17.38 0.78
N ASP A 59 1.39 -17.27 2.07
CA ASP A 59 0.94 -16.18 2.94
C ASP A 59 2.08 -15.55 3.78
N GLN A 60 3.35 -15.75 3.41
CA GLN A 60 4.49 -15.23 4.17
C GLN A 60 5.43 -14.39 3.32
N VAL A 61 5.37 -13.08 3.48
CA VAL A 61 6.36 -12.13 2.95
C VAL A 61 7.58 -12.12 3.88
N ARG A 62 8.78 -12.32 3.34
CA ARG A 62 10.03 -12.27 4.11
C ARG A 62 10.27 -10.84 4.62
N GLY A 63 10.61 -10.67 5.91
CA GLY A 63 10.84 -9.34 6.50
C GLY A 63 11.90 -8.49 5.78
N ASP A 64 12.85 -9.12 5.08
CA ASP A 64 13.85 -8.46 4.24
C ASP A 64 13.22 -7.62 3.11
N SER A 65 12.04 -7.99 2.65
CA SER A 65 11.32 -7.34 1.56
C SER A 65 10.72 -6.00 1.94
N LEU A 66 10.32 -5.86 3.21
CA LEU A 66 9.84 -4.59 3.77
C LEU A 66 10.94 -3.53 3.75
N SER A 67 12.17 -3.92 4.14
CA SER A 67 13.32 -3.01 4.14
C SER A 67 13.66 -2.47 2.74
N LYS A 68 13.48 -3.30 1.71
CA LYS A 68 13.71 -2.92 0.31
C LYS A 68 12.59 -2.00 -0.20
N GLY A 69 11.34 -2.25 0.18
CA GLY A 69 10.22 -1.37 -0.12
C GLY A 69 10.39 0.03 0.46
N THR A 70 10.80 0.14 1.74
CA THR A 70 11.12 1.44 2.36
C THR A 70 12.25 2.17 1.63
N LYS A 71 13.30 1.44 1.23
CA LYS A 71 14.43 2.03 0.50
C LYS A 71 14.02 2.55 -0.89
N PHE A 72 13.19 1.81 -1.62
CA PHE A 72 12.64 2.25 -2.90
C PHE A 72 11.88 3.57 -2.74
N TRP A 73 10.96 3.62 -1.78
CA TRP A 73 10.17 4.81 -1.49
C TRP A 73 11.04 6.01 -1.12
N TYR A 74 12.06 5.81 -0.29
CA TYR A 74 13.02 6.86 0.05
C TYR A 74 13.77 7.41 -1.17
N GLN A 75 14.08 6.56 -2.17
CA GLN A 75 14.72 7.00 -3.41
C GLN A 75 13.78 7.83 -4.30
N GLN A 76 12.47 7.70 -4.14
CA GLN A 76 11.47 8.45 -4.90
C GLN A 76 11.08 9.79 -4.26
N LYS A 77 11.77 10.22 -3.19
CA LYS A 77 11.43 11.43 -2.42
C LYS A 77 11.40 12.73 -3.23
N ASP A 78 12.07 12.77 -4.38
CA ASP A 78 12.11 13.92 -5.27
C ASP A 78 10.88 13.98 -6.19
N VAL A 79 10.17 12.85 -6.35
CA VAL A 79 8.94 12.72 -7.17
C VAL A 79 7.71 12.68 -6.26
N PHE A 80 7.80 12.00 -5.12
CA PHE A 80 6.75 11.89 -4.12
C PHE A 80 7.18 12.63 -2.85
N PRO A 81 6.44 13.67 -2.43
CA PRO A 81 6.81 14.44 -1.25
C PRO A 81 6.52 13.62 0.01
N MET A 82 7.45 12.77 0.42
CA MET A 82 7.26 11.77 1.49
C MET A 82 6.83 12.39 2.82
N ASP A 83 7.23 13.64 3.08
CA ASP A 83 6.84 14.40 4.28
C ASP A 83 5.36 14.82 4.29
N SER A 84 4.63 14.64 3.19
CA SER A 84 3.19 14.93 3.09
C SER A 84 2.30 13.76 3.50
N TYR A 85 2.88 12.60 3.82
CA TYR A 85 2.15 11.37 4.10
C TYR A 85 2.60 10.75 5.43
N ASP A 86 1.64 10.39 6.28
CA ASP A 86 1.93 9.75 7.57
C ASP A 86 2.25 8.25 7.44
N ALA A 87 1.72 7.60 6.39
CA ALA A 87 1.89 6.17 6.17
C ALA A 87 1.84 5.81 4.69
N ILE A 88 2.56 4.75 4.32
CA ILE A 88 2.50 4.10 3.02
C ILE A 88 2.15 2.63 3.26
N VAL A 89 1.13 2.14 2.57
CA VAL A 89 0.67 0.76 2.70
C VAL A 89 0.78 0.08 1.34
N ALA A 90 1.49 -1.04 1.30
CA ALA A 90 1.58 -1.89 0.12
C ALA A 90 0.50 -2.99 0.20
N MET A 91 -0.21 -3.21 -0.90
CA MET A 91 -1.19 -4.28 -1.07
C MET A 91 -0.71 -5.19 -2.22
N THR A 92 -0.75 -6.51 -2.01
CA THR A 92 -0.36 -7.54 -2.99
C THR A 92 -1.50 -8.52 -3.19
#